data_AF-A0A3A5IDI2-F1
#
_entry.id   AF-A0A3A5IDI2-F1
#
_cell.length_a   1.000
_cell.length_b   1.000
_cell.length_c   1.000
_cell.angle_alpha   90.00
_cell.angle_beta   90.00
_cell.angle_gamma   90.00
#
_symmetry.space_group_name_H-M   'P 1'
#
loop_
_entity.id
_entity.type
_entity.pdbx_description
1 polymer ?
#
loop_
_entity_poly.entity_id
_entity_poly.type
_entity_poly.pdbx_seq_one_letter_code
_entity_poly.pdbx_strand_id
1 'polypeptide(L)'
;MKINISHLSVLNKIEEEIRQARLAEKSGMMKQHIYTVRTLCEVLLDESDKTGAAAVLPESLPIRQVASQPAQPALSQAEKLQTDDGANGDSIFDF
;
A
#
# COMPACT_ATOMS: atom_id res chain seq x y z
N MET A 1 -3.73 -34.17 3.00
CA MET A 1 -4.01 -32.72 3.10
C MET A 1 -5.40 -32.56 3.71
N LYS A 2 -5.52 -32.05 4.94
CA LYS A 2 -6.84 -31.81 5.56
C LYS A 2 -7.33 -30.43 5.09
N ILE A 3 -8.45 -30.39 4.38
CA ILE A 3 -9.11 -29.14 4.01
C ILE A 3 -9.87 -28.66 5.25
N ASN A 4 -9.47 -27.51 5.79
CA ASN A 4 -10.15 -26.90 6.93
C ASN A 4 -11.38 -26.11 6.45
N ILE A 5 -12.37 -25.90 7.31
CA ILE A 5 -13.57 -25.09 6.99
C ILE A 5 -13.19 -23.67 6.52
N SER A 6 -12.09 -23.11 7.05
CA SER A 6 -11.51 -21.85 6.61
C SER A 6 -11.05 -21.91 5.13
N HIS A 7 -10.35 -22.98 4.73
CA HIS A 7 -9.89 -23.15 3.36
C HIS A 7 -11.09 -23.26 2.39
N LEU A 8 -12.15 -23.98 2.78
CA LEU A 8 -13.37 -24.06 1.98
C LEU A 8 -14.04 -22.69 1.81
N SER A 9 -14.07 -21.86 2.85
CA SER A 9 -14.59 -20.50 2.77
C SER A 9 -13.77 -19.61 1.82
N VAL A 10 -12.44 -19.74 1.82
CA VAL A 10 -11.57 -19.01 0.89
C VAL A 10 -11.82 -19.44 -0.54
N LEU A 11 -11.95 -20.75 -0.79
CA LEU A 11 -12.29 -21.28 -2.12
C LEU A 11 -13.64 -20.76 -2.62
N ASN A 12 -14.68 -20.78 -1.78
CA ASN A 12 -15.98 -20.19 -2.13
C ASN A 12 -15.87 -18.70 -2.46
N LYS A 13 -15.01 -17.96 -1.75
CA LYS A 13 -14.79 -16.54 -2.04
C LYS A 13 -14.08 -16.34 -3.37
N ILE A 14 -13.10 -17.19 -3.71
CA ILE A 14 -12.43 -17.17 -5.02
C ILE A 14 -13.44 -17.39 -6.15
N GLU A 15 -14.35 -18.35 -6.01
CA GLU A 15 -15.40 -18.59 -7.01
C GLU A 15 -16.30 -17.37 -7.22
N GLU A 16 -16.70 -16.71 -6.13
CA GLU A 16 -17.51 -15.49 -6.19
C GLU A 16 -16.76 -14.34 -6.87
N GLU A 17 -15.48 -14.11 -6.54
CA GLU A 17 -14.69 -13.06 -7.19
C GLU A 17 -14.49 -13.33 -8.68
N ILE A 18 -14.33 -14.59 -9.11
CA ILE A 18 -14.29 -14.95 -10.53
C ILE A 18 -15.63 -14.66 -11.21
N ARG A 19 -16.75 -14.98 -10.55
CA ARG A 19 -18.08 -14.67 -11.06
C ARG A 19 -18.26 -13.16 -11.25
N GLN A 20 -17.84 -12.36 -10.27
CA GLN A 20 -17.91 -10.90 -10.35
C GLN A 20 -16.98 -10.32 -11.43
N ALA A 21 -15.77 -10.86 -11.59
CA ALA A 21 -14.86 -10.49 -12.67
C ALA A 21 -15.49 -10.69 -14.06
N ARG A 22 -16.26 -11.78 -14.25
CA ARG A 22 -16.96 -12.07 -15.51
C ARG A 22 -18.12 -11.12 -15.78
N LEU A 23 -18.78 -10.64 -14.73
CA LEU A 23 -19.90 -9.69 -14.83
C LEU A 23 -19.44 -8.22 -14.88
N ALA A 24 -18.17 -7.96 -14.61
CA ALA A 24 -17.63 -6.62 -14.59
C ALA A 24 -17.66 -5.98 -15.99
N GLU A 25 -18.45 -4.92 -16.16
CA GLU A 25 -18.55 -4.17 -17.41
C GLU A 25 -17.28 -3.36 -17.72
N LYS A 26 -16.55 -2.97 -16.67
CA LYS A 26 -15.33 -2.16 -16.77
C LYS A 26 -14.09 -3.02 -16.57
N SER A 27 -13.13 -2.89 -17.49
CA SER A 27 -11.85 -3.59 -17.42
C SER A 27 -11.10 -3.36 -16.09
N GLY A 28 -11.20 -2.16 -15.50
CA GLY A 28 -10.59 -1.86 -14.20
C GLY A 28 -11.17 -2.69 -13.06
N MET A 29 -12.50 -2.86 -13.02
CA MET A 29 -13.17 -3.68 -12.01
C MET A 29 -12.86 -5.16 -12.19
N MET A 30 -12.85 -5.65 -13.43
CA MET A 30 -12.41 -7.01 -13.73
C MET A 30 -11.01 -7.27 -13.18
N LYS A 31 -10.05 -6.38 -13.46
CA LYS A 31 -8.67 -6.51 -12.94
C LYS A 31 -8.64 -6.50 -11.42
N GLN A 32 -9.43 -5.66 -10.76
CA GLN A 32 -9.50 -5.63 -9.30
C GLN A 32 -9.95 -6.98 -8.72
N HIS A 33 -11.02 -7.58 -9.25
CA HIS A 33 -11.47 -8.91 -8.83
C HIS A 33 -10.39 -9.98 -9.05
N ILE A 34 -9.65 -9.92 -10.16
CA ILE A 34 -8.53 -10.84 -10.42
C ILE A 34 -7.37 -10.64 -9.41
N TYR A 35 -7.05 -9.40 -9.03
CA TYR A 35 -6.08 -9.14 -7.97
C TYR A 35 -6.55 -9.70 -6.63
N THR A 36 -7.83 -9.56 -6.29
CA THR A 36 -8.40 -10.19 -5.08
C THR A 36 -8.22 -11.70 -5.11
N VAL A 37 -8.53 -12.36 -6.23
CA VAL A 37 -8.31 -13.81 -6.39
C VAL A 37 -6.86 -14.19 -6.16
N ARG A 38 -5.91 -13.43 -6.74
CA ARG A 38 -4.48 -13.66 -6.53
C ARG A 38 -4.11 -13.59 -5.05
N THR A 39 -4.53 -12.55 -4.34
CA THR A 39 -4.24 -12.39 -2.92
C THR A 39 -4.87 -13.51 -2.08
N LEU A 40 -6.10 -13.95 -2.39
CA LEU A 40 -6.74 -15.06 -1.70
C LEU A 40 -5.95 -16.37 -1.87
N CYS A 41 -5.43 -16.62 -3.07
CA CYS A 41 -4.55 -17.77 -3.33
C CYS A 41 -3.23 -17.66 -2.55
N GLU A 42 -2.58 -16.49 -2.55
CA GLU A 42 -1.34 -16.25 -1.80
C GLU A 42 -1.54 -16.53 -0.31
N VAL A 43 -2.62 -16.02 0.30
CA VAL A 43 -2.94 -16.27 1.72
C VAL A 43 -3.16 -17.75 2.00
N LEU A 44 -3.88 -18.46 1.13
CA LEU A 44 -4.17 -19.89 1.30
C LEU A 44 -2.91 -20.76 1.23
N LEU A 45 -1.94 -20.36 0.40
CA LEU A 45 -0.63 -21.00 0.29
C LEU A 45 0.26 -20.66 1.50
N ASP A 46 0.30 -19.40 1.92
CA ASP A 46 1.06 -18.94 3.09
C ASP A 46 0.61 -19.63 4.41
N GLU A 47 -0.69 -19.88 4.60
CA GLU A 47 -1.17 -20.63 5.78
C GLU A 47 -0.68 -22.08 5.78
N SER A 48 -0.44 -22.67 4.60
CA SER A 48 0.12 -24.02 4.48
C SER A 48 1.61 -24.05 4.85
N ASP A 49 2.35 -22.99 4.51
CA ASP A 49 3.80 -22.87 4.72
C ASP A 49 4.17 -22.41 6.15
N LYS A 50 3.27 -21.74 6.87
CA LYS A 50 3.47 -21.32 8.27
C LYS A 50 3.52 -22.49 9.29
N THR A 51 3.19 -23.71 8.87
CA THR A 51 3.50 -24.91 9.66
C THR A 51 4.99 -25.29 9.62
N GLY A 52 5.83 -24.56 8.88
CA GLY A 52 7.26 -24.90 8.72
C GLY A 52 8.25 -23.75 8.55
N ALA A 53 7.86 -22.48 8.39
CA ALA A 53 8.84 -21.40 8.23
C ALA A 53 8.42 -20.09 8.90
N ALA A 54 9.35 -19.52 9.66
CA ALA A 54 9.24 -18.24 10.34
C ALA A 54 8.83 -17.11 9.39
N ALA A 55 7.94 -16.25 9.88
CA ALA A 55 7.45 -15.06 9.19
C ALA A 55 8.62 -14.15 8.76
N VAL A 56 8.87 -14.05 7.46
CA VAL A 56 9.67 -12.98 6.88
C VAL A 56 8.71 -11.83 6.56
N LEU A 57 8.76 -10.80 7.40
CA LEU A 57 8.09 -9.52 7.18
C LEU A 57 8.57 -8.94 5.84
N PRO A 58 7.71 -8.32 5.02
CA PRO A 58 8.17 -7.64 3.81
C PRO A 58 9.01 -6.43 4.21
N GLU A 59 10.27 -6.46 3.79
CA GLU A 59 11.21 -5.34 3.89
C GLU A 59 10.60 -4.12 3.19
N SER A 60 10.49 -3.02 3.92
CA SER A 60 10.03 -1.75 3.40
C SER A 60 11.01 -1.28 2.33
N LEU A 61 10.55 -1.22 1.08
CA LEU A 61 11.30 -0.64 -0.02
C LEU A 61 11.68 0.81 0.32
N PRO A 62 12.98 1.17 0.39
CA PRO A 62 13.36 2.54 0.62
C PRO A 62 13.01 3.38 -0.62
N ILE A 63 12.25 4.45 -0.39
CA ILE A 63 11.97 5.51 -1.34
C ILE A 63 13.30 5.99 -1.94
N ARG A 64 13.48 5.77 -3.24
CA ARG A 64 14.64 6.27 -3.98
C ARG A 64 14.49 7.78 -4.15
N GLN A 65 14.99 8.55 -3.18
CA GLN A 65 15.22 9.98 -3.30
C GLN A 65 16.26 10.19 -4.41
N VAL A 66 15.83 10.75 -5.54
CA VAL A 66 16.72 11.31 -6.55
C VAL A 66 17.28 12.64 -6.03
N ALA A 67 18.39 12.55 -5.30
CA ALA A 67 19.21 13.70 -4.96
C ALA A 67 20.41 13.75 -5.91
N SER A 68 20.37 14.65 -6.88
CA SER A 68 21.58 15.07 -7.60
C SER A 68 21.41 16.49 -8.12
N GLN A 69 21.89 17.45 -7.33
CA GLN A 69 22.80 18.52 -7.76
C GLN A 69 23.29 19.34 -6.56
N PRO A 70 24.62 19.49 -6.36
CA PRO A 70 25.16 20.43 -5.39
C PRO A 70 25.25 21.84 -6.00
N ALA A 71 24.46 22.77 -5.47
CA ALA A 71 24.63 24.21 -5.71
C ALA A 71 25.07 24.89 -4.41
N GLN A 72 25.94 25.87 -4.57
CA GLN A 72 26.89 26.40 -3.60
C GLN A 72 26.25 27.11 -2.38
N PRO A 73 26.96 27.20 -1.24
CA PRO A 73 26.50 27.96 -0.10
C PRO A 73 26.77 29.46 -0.33
N ALA A 74 25.70 30.25 -0.46
CA ALA A 74 25.76 31.70 -0.33
C ALA A 74 24.82 32.13 0.79
N LEU A 75 25.41 32.55 1.90
CA LEU A 75 24.75 33.30 2.97
C LEU A 75 24.13 34.56 2.37
N SER A 76 22.81 34.69 2.44
CA SER A 76 22.14 35.98 2.34
C SER A 76 20.97 36.01 3.32
N GLN A 77 21.32 36.62 4.45
CA GLN A 77 20.49 37.31 5.42
C GLN A 77 19.05 37.61 4.98
N ALA A 78 18.11 37.12 5.78
CA ALA A 78 16.83 37.71 6.15
C ALA A 78 16.18 38.71 5.18
N GLU A 79 15.07 38.28 4.56
CA GLU A 79 13.88 39.13 4.49
C GLU A 79 12.63 38.24 4.61
N LYS A 80 11.93 38.36 5.74
CA LYS A 80 10.63 37.73 5.94
C LYS A 80 9.68 38.36 4.91
N LEU A 81 9.12 37.58 4.00
CA LEU A 81 7.99 38.06 3.19
C LEU A 81 6.83 38.38 4.14
N GLN A 82 6.58 39.68 4.35
CA GLN A 82 5.38 40.18 4.99
C GLN A 82 4.23 40.10 3.99
N THR A 83 3.34 39.14 4.17
CA THR A 83 2.01 39.19 3.56
C THR A 83 1.09 40.00 4.48
N ASP A 84 0.37 40.98 3.91
CA ASP A 84 -0.50 41.94 4.60
C ASP A 84 -1.73 41.31 5.30
N ASP A 85 -1.90 39.99 5.18
CA ASP A 85 -3.07 39.25 5.65
C ASP A 85 -2.88 38.58 7.02
N GLY A 86 -1.79 38.88 7.76
CA GLY A 86 -1.62 38.42 9.15
C GLY A 86 -1.70 36.90 9.38
N ALA A 87 -1.58 36.09 8.32
CA ALA A 87 -1.95 34.68 8.32
C ALA A 87 -0.81 33.71 8.67
N ASN A 88 0.40 34.22 8.94
CA ASN A 88 1.52 33.41 9.42
C ASN A 88 1.59 33.46 10.94
N GLY A 89 0.54 32.97 11.60
CA GLY A 89 0.52 32.75 13.04
C GLY A 89 1.66 31.82 13.46
N ASP A 90 2.39 32.20 14.52
CA ASP A 90 3.50 31.43 15.09
C ASP A 90 3.05 29.99 15.38
N SER A 91 3.78 29.04 14.78
CA SER A 91 3.78 27.59 15.01
C SER A 91 2.64 27.01 15.86
N ILE A 92 1.68 26.34 15.20
CA ILE A 92 0.58 25.57 15.82
C ILE A 92 1.05 24.28 16.53
N PHE A 93 2.35 24.14 16.78
CA PHE A 93 2.92 23.10 17.64
C PHE A 93 3.29 23.71 18.99
N ASP A 94 2.27 24.06 19.76
CA ASP A 94 2.39 24.29 21.21
C ASP A 94 1.19 23.61 21.91
N PHE A 95 1.33 22.27 22.02
CA PHE A 95 0.65 21.29 22.90
C PHE A 95 -0.88 21.31 23.06
#